data_AF-A0A7X7LKR2-F1
#
_entry.id   AF-A0A7X7LKR2-F1
#
_cell.length_a   1.000
_cell.length_b   1.000
_cell.length_c   1.000
_cell.angle_alpha   90.00
_cell.angle_beta   90.00
_cell.angle_gamma   90.00
#
_symmetry.space_group_name_H-M   'P 1'
#
loop_
_entity.id
_entity.type
_entity.pdbx_description
1 polymer ?
#
loop_
_entity_poly.entity_id
_entity_poly.type
_entity_poly.pdbx_seq_one_letter_code
_entity_poly.pdbx_strand_id
1 'polypeptide(L)'
;WDNFFIIKGLKDAAEIQKIIGNEEEYERISKIRDTFTTSLYQSINLAMKVRGIDYIPGCVELGDFDATSTTVALTPCNELKNLPKPEVFNTFEKYYQFFLNRKNGNLDWINYTPYENRLIGSYILLDQPDRAHELIAFFLDDQRPPGWHHWAEIVWNDFRKPNFIGDMPHTWVGSDFINSIRSMFVYENEYDASLVIASALYQEWIDDPDGMAVNNLPTYFGNLNYEILKSGNSYHFDITGDLKLPSNGIKIKNFNSKKMPKAVWINGKNSTEFSADEISVRVFPAELIIEY
;
A
#
# COMPACT_ATOMS: atom_id res chain seq x y z
N TRP A 1 -15.38 -5.61 -2.48
CA TRP A 1 -14.84 -6.01 -1.16
C TRP A 1 -14.90 -7.52 -0.94
N ASP A 2 -16.07 -8.10 -0.68
CA ASP A 2 -16.21 -9.50 -0.24
C ASP A 2 -15.56 -10.52 -1.18
N ASN A 3 -15.75 -10.35 -2.50
CA ASN A 3 -15.17 -11.27 -3.49
C ASN A 3 -13.63 -11.32 -3.45
N PHE A 4 -12.96 -10.20 -3.13
CA PHE A 4 -11.50 -10.21 -2.99
C PHE A 4 -11.07 -10.94 -1.72
N PHE A 5 -11.82 -10.80 -0.62
CA PHE A 5 -11.59 -11.59 0.59
C PHE A 5 -11.87 -13.09 0.40
N ILE A 6 -12.82 -13.46 -0.46
CA ILE A 6 -13.00 -14.87 -0.85
C ILE A 6 -11.72 -15.39 -1.54
N ILE A 7 -11.14 -14.64 -2.47
CA ILE A 7 -9.86 -15.03 -3.09
C ILE A 7 -8.75 -15.15 -2.04
N LYS A 8 -8.60 -14.16 -1.17
CA LYS A 8 -7.59 -14.19 -0.10
C LYS A 8 -7.76 -15.41 0.81
N GLY A 9 -8.99 -15.68 1.26
CA GLY A 9 -9.29 -16.86 2.07
C GLY A 9 -8.98 -18.17 1.36
N LEU A 10 -9.27 -18.29 0.06
CA LEU A 10 -8.96 -19.47 -0.74
C LEU A 10 -7.44 -19.64 -0.98
N LYS A 11 -6.70 -18.55 -1.18
CA LYS A 11 -5.23 -18.56 -1.25
C LYS A 11 -4.63 -19.08 0.05
N ASP A 12 -5.05 -18.52 1.18
CA ASP A 12 -4.52 -18.86 2.50
C ASP A 12 -4.90 -20.29 2.89
N ALA A 13 -6.13 -20.71 2.62
CA ALA A 13 -6.58 -22.07 2.88
C ALA A 13 -5.76 -23.10 2.07
N ALA A 14 -5.47 -22.83 0.80
CA ALA A 14 -4.61 -23.69 0.00
C ALA A 14 -3.18 -23.75 0.59
N GLU A 15 -2.57 -22.60 0.90
CA GLU A 15 -1.21 -22.58 1.45
C GLU A 15 -1.12 -23.30 2.80
N ILE A 16 -2.13 -23.18 3.66
CA ILE A 16 -2.21 -23.94 4.93
C ILE A 16 -2.19 -25.46 4.66
N GLN A 17 -3.00 -25.97 3.72
CA GLN A 17 -3.02 -27.40 3.39
C GLN A 17 -1.67 -27.89 2.89
N LYS A 18 -1.01 -27.08 2.06
CA LYS A 18 0.34 -27.37 1.56
C LYS A 18 1.37 -27.44 2.69
N ILE A 19 1.34 -26.49 3.64
CA ILE A 19 2.26 -26.46 4.79
C ILE A 19 2.09 -27.70 5.67
N ILE A 20 0.87 -28.17 5.91
CA ILE A 20 0.61 -29.36 6.74
C ILE A 20 0.75 -30.69 5.97
N GLY A 21 1.09 -30.65 4.69
CA GLY A 21 1.31 -31.84 3.86
C GLY A 21 0.03 -32.56 3.40
N ASN A 22 -1.12 -31.88 3.38
CA ASN A 22 -2.38 -32.44 2.90
C ASN A 22 -2.59 -32.15 1.41
N GLU A 23 -1.96 -32.97 0.56
CA GLU A 23 -1.95 -32.77 -0.91
C GLU A 23 -3.35 -32.82 -1.54
N GLU A 24 -4.23 -33.73 -1.11
CA GLU A 24 -5.59 -33.87 -1.65
C GLU A 24 -6.41 -32.58 -1.44
N GLU A 25 -6.40 -32.04 -0.23
CA GLU A 25 -7.14 -30.81 0.07
C GLU A 25 -6.48 -29.57 -0.55
N TYR A 26 -5.15 -29.54 -0.65
CA TYR A 26 -4.44 -28.50 -1.38
C TYR A 26 -4.90 -28.41 -2.83
N GLU A 27 -4.95 -29.55 -3.53
CA GLU A 27 -5.43 -29.62 -4.92
C GLU A 27 -6.90 -29.20 -5.04
N ARG A 28 -7.75 -29.71 -4.14
CA ARG A 28 -9.19 -29.39 -4.13
C ARG A 28 -9.45 -27.89 -3.94
N ILE A 29 -8.82 -27.27 -2.94
CA ILE A 29 -8.99 -25.84 -2.63
C ILE A 29 -8.36 -24.97 -3.72
N SER A 30 -7.19 -25.34 -4.24
CA SER A 30 -6.55 -24.63 -5.36
C SER A 30 -7.46 -24.58 -6.58
N LYS A 31 -8.14 -25.69 -6.91
CA LYS A 31 -9.11 -25.71 -8.02
C LYS A 31 -10.30 -24.77 -7.79
N ILE A 32 -10.80 -24.67 -6.55
CA ILE A 32 -11.88 -23.74 -6.19
C ILE A 32 -11.39 -22.30 -6.33
N ARG A 33 -10.20 -21.98 -5.79
CA ARG A 33 -9.53 -20.68 -5.93
C ARG A 33 -9.44 -20.25 -7.39
N ASP A 34 -8.92 -21.12 -8.25
CA ASP A 34 -8.63 -20.78 -9.65
C ASP A 34 -9.92 -20.60 -10.46
N THR A 35 -10.93 -21.43 -10.19
CA THR A 35 -12.27 -21.31 -10.80
C THR A 35 -12.93 -20.01 -10.37
N PHE A 36 -12.97 -19.73 -9.05
CA PHE A 36 -13.55 -18.50 -8.52
C PHE A 36 -12.85 -17.25 -9.04
N THR A 37 -11.52 -17.26 -9.09
CA THR A 37 -10.71 -16.16 -9.63
C THR A 37 -11.09 -15.87 -11.08
N THR A 38 -11.16 -16.90 -11.92
CA THR A 38 -11.58 -16.76 -13.33
C THR A 38 -12.99 -16.16 -13.44
N SER A 39 -13.95 -16.69 -12.68
CA SER A 39 -15.33 -16.20 -12.69
C SER A 39 -15.45 -14.77 -12.17
N LEU A 40 -14.70 -14.39 -11.14
CA LEU A 40 -14.73 -13.03 -10.59
C LEU A 40 -14.28 -12.01 -11.64
N TYR A 41 -13.14 -12.24 -12.28
CA TYR A 41 -12.63 -11.28 -13.28
C TYR A 41 -13.50 -11.21 -14.53
N GLN A 42 -14.10 -12.33 -14.96
CA GLN A 42 -15.11 -12.32 -16.01
C GLN A 42 -16.34 -11.48 -15.60
N SER A 43 -16.79 -11.64 -14.35
CA SER A 43 -17.93 -10.88 -13.80
C SER A 43 -17.64 -9.39 -13.71
N ILE A 44 -16.46 -8.98 -13.21
CA ILE A 44 -16.02 -7.57 -13.17
C ILE A 44 -16.02 -6.97 -14.57
N ASN A 45 -15.40 -7.62 -15.55
CA ASN A 45 -15.35 -7.14 -16.93
C ASN A 45 -16.75 -7.03 -17.56
N LEU A 46 -17.62 -8.01 -17.31
CA LEU A 46 -19.00 -7.97 -17.80
C LEU A 46 -19.80 -6.85 -17.13
N ALA A 47 -19.65 -6.66 -15.82
CA ALA A 47 -20.31 -5.59 -15.08
C ALA A 47 -19.91 -4.22 -15.64
N MET A 48 -18.61 -3.97 -15.84
CA MET A 48 -18.13 -2.72 -16.45
C MET A 48 -18.75 -2.49 -17.83
N LYS A 49 -18.77 -3.52 -18.68
CA LYS A 49 -19.38 -3.46 -20.02
C LYS A 49 -20.88 -3.17 -19.99
N VAL A 50 -21.63 -3.84 -19.12
CA VAL A 50 -23.09 -3.69 -19.00
C VAL A 50 -23.46 -2.32 -18.44
N ARG A 51 -22.66 -1.79 -17.50
CA ARG A 51 -22.90 -0.50 -16.84
C ARG A 51 -22.33 0.68 -17.61
N GLY A 52 -21.46 0.45 -18.60
CA GLY A 52 -20.81 1.51 -19.36
C GLY A 52 -19.86 2.35 -18.51
N ILE A 53 -19.15 1.70 -17.57
CA ILE A 53 -18.22 2.34 -16.63
C ILE A 53 -16.79 1.86 -16.90
N ASP A 54 -15.82 2.67 -16.49
CA ASP A 54 -14.39 2.49 -16.74
C ASP A 54 -13.56 2.40 -15.45
N TYR A 55 -14.21 2.02 -14.34
CA TYR A 55 -13.63 1.81 -13.02
C TYR A 55 -14.13 0.47 -12.44
N ILE A 56 -13.45 -0.05 -11.42
CA ILE A 56 -13.83 -1.29 -10.75
C ILE A 56 -15.16 -1.06 -10.01
N PRO A 57 -16.24 -1.79 -10.36
CA PRO A 57 -17.55 -1.61 -9.75
C PRO A 57 -17.55 -2.09 -8.29
N GLY A 58 -18.25 -1.35 -7.42
CA GLY A 58 -18.52 -1.74 -6.03
C GLY A 58 -19.39 -3.00 -5.94
N CYS A 59 -20.44 -3.07 -6.77
CA CYS A 59 -21.29 -4.24 -6.96
C CYS A 59 -21.71 -4.44 -8.43
N VAL A 60 -22.14 -5.66 -8.76
CA VAL A 60 -22.55 -6.06 -10.12
C VAL A 60 -23.88 -5.42 -10.53
N GLU A 61 -24.78 -5.23 -9.57
CA GLU A 61 -26.16 -4.77 -9.76
C GLU A 61 -26.27 -3.27 -10.01
N LEU A 62 -25.35 -2.46 -9.48
CA LEU A 62 -25.40 -1.00 -9.62
C LEU A 62 -24.26 -0.46 -10.48
N GLY A 63 -23.09 -1.10 -10.48
CA GLY A 63 -21.88 -0.49 -11.04
C GLY A 63 -21.46 0.78 -10.29
N ASP A 64 -21.81 0.84 -9.01
CA ASP A 64 -21.51 1.94 -8.11
C ASP A 64 -20.00 2.12 -7.91
N PHE A 65 -19.61 3.33 -7.55
CA PHE A 65 -18.22 3.69 -7.36
C PHE A 65 -17.87 3.59 -5.87
N ASP A 66 -16.93 2.70 -5.55
CA ASP A 66 -16.40 2.57 -4.18
C ASP A 66 -14.91 2.21 -4.21
N ALA A 67 -14.07 3.25 -4.28
CA ALA A 67 -12.62 3.09 -4.25
C ALA A 67 -12.12 2.59 -2.89
N THR A 68 -12.77 3.00 -1.80
CA THR A 68 -12.44 2.56 -0.43
C THR A 68 -12.59 1.05 -0.31
N SER A 69 -13.68 0.50 -0.83
CA SER A 69 -13.88 -0.95 -0.88
C SER A 69 -12.99 -1.67 -1.91
N THR A 70 -12.49 -0.95 -2.91
CA THR A 70 -11.59 -1.52 -3.93
C THR A 70 -10.15 -1.65 -3.42
N THR A 71 -9.76 -0.85 -2.41
CA THR A 71 -8.41 -0.90 -1.80
C THR A 71 -7.96 -2.30 -1.39
N VAL A 72 -8.89 -3.14 -0.90
CA VAL A 72 -8.56 -4.50 -0.45
C VAL A 72 -8.09 -5.42 -1.55
N ALA A 73 -8.43 -5.12 -2.81
CA ALA A 73 -7.88 -5.83 -3.95
C ALA A 73 -6.36 -5.61 -4.05
N LEU A 74 -5.84 -4.44 -3.67
CA LEU A 74 -4.41 -4.19 -3.64
C LEU A 74 -3.79 -4.85 -2.41
N THR A 75 -4.22 -4.43 -1.22
CA THR A 75 -3.77 -4.99 0.06
C THR A 75 -4.96 -5.14 0.99
N PRO A 76 -5.19 -6.32 1.60
CA PRO A 76 -4.25 -7.44 1.74
C PRO A 76 -4.43 -8.56 0.69
N CYS A 77 -5.27 -8.41 -0.33
CA CYS A 77 -5.60 -9.54 -1.21
C CYS A 77 -4.56 -9.79 -2.31
N ASN A 78 -3.66 -8.84 -2.60
CA ASN A 78 -2.63 -8.94 -3.63
C ASN A 78 -3.22 -9.38 -4.96
N GLU A 79 -4.08 -8.52 -5.54
CA GLU A 79 -4.80 -8.73 -6.81
C GLU A 79 -4.46 -7.71 -7.91
N LEU A 80 -3.56 -6.75 -7.66
CA LEU A 80 -3.17 -5.72 -8.65
C LEU A 80 -2.78 -6.28 -10.02
N LYS A 81 -2.08 -7.42 -10.07
CA LYS A 81 -1.67 -8.05 -11.34
C LYS A 81 -2.88 -8.48 -12.17
N ASN A 82 -3.90 -9.01 -11.50
CA ASN A 82 -5.10 -9.58 -12.13
C ASN A 82 -6.19 -8.53 -12.39
N LEU A 83 -6.17 -7.40 -11.67
CA LEU A 83 -7.11 -6.30 -11.88
C LEU A 83 -7.07 -5.77 -13.32
N PRO A 84 -8.25 -5.50 -13.93
CA PRO A 84 -8.36 -4.85 -15.23
C PRO A 84 -7.60 -3.52 -15.29
N LYS A 85 -6.93 -3.30 -16.41
CA LYS A 85 -6.16 -2.09 -16.71
C LYS A 85 -6.71 -1.52 -18.03
N PRO A 86 -7.03 -0.22 -18.10
CA PRO A 86 -6.65 0.83 -17.15
C PRO A 86 -7.59 1.04 -15.95
N GLU A 87 -8.65 0.24 -15.78
CA GLU A 87 -9.77 0.55 -14.90
C GLU A 87 -9.41 0.63 -13.41
N VAL A 88 -8.43 -0.16 -12.95
CA VAL A 88 -7.88 -0.01 -11.59
C VAL A 88 -7.30 1.40 -11.38
N PHE A 89 -6.52 1.91 -12.33
CA PHE A 89 -5.94 3.25 -12.23
C PHE A 89 -7.01 4.34 -12.32
N ASN A 90 -8.00 4.16 -13.21
CA ASN A 90 -9.15 5.07 -13.32
C ASN A 90 -9.95 5.14 -12.01
N THR A 91 -10.08 4.02 -11.29
CA THR A 91 -10.77 3.96 -10.00
C THR A 91 -10.10 4.89 -8.98
N PHE A 92 -8.78 4.78 -8.83
CA PHE A 92 -8.02 5.60 -7.88
C PHE A 92 -7.83 7.04 -8.36
N GLU A 93 -7.80 7.29 -9.67
CA GLU A 93 -7.81 8.64 -10.23
C GLU A 93 -9.13 9.35 -9.92
N LYS A 94 -10.26 8.68 -10.17
CA LYS A 94 -11.59 9.23 -9.89
C LYS A 94 -11.78 9.56 -8.41
N TYR A 95 -11.28 8.70 -7.51
CA TYR A 95 -11.26 9.01 -6.08
C TYR A 95 -10.35 10.20 -5.78
N TYR A 96 -9.17 10.29 -6.39
CA TYR A 96 -8.24 11.40 -6.13
C TYR A 96 -8.87 12.75 -6.48
N GLN A 97 -9.54 12.84 -7.63
CA GLN A 97 -10.24 14.05 -8.04
C GLN A 97 -11.39 14.39 -7.09
N PHE A 98 -12.14 13.39 -6.61
CA PHE A 98 -13.15 13.59 -5.56
C PHE A 98 -12.53 14.14 -4.27
N PHE A 99 -11.42 13.54 -3.81
CA PHE A 99 -10.66 13.96 -2.64
C PHE A 99 -10.17 15.41 -2.78
N LEU A 100 -9.57 15.78 -3.92
CA LEU A 100 -9.09 17.15 -4.17
C LEU A 100 -10.24 18.17 -4.14
N ASN A 101 -11.39 17.83 -4.72
CA ASN A 101 -12.55 18.71 -4.65
C ASN A 101 -13.07 18.89 -3.22
N ARG A 102 -13.07 17.82 -2.41
CA ARG A 102 -13.39 17.89 -0.98
C ARG A 102 -12.38 18.76 -0.21
N LYS A 103 -11.09 18.47 -0.35
CA LYS A 103 -9.98 19.17 0.32
C LYS A 103 -9.95 20.65 0.00
N ASN A 104 -10.19 21.03 -1.25
CA ASN A 104 -10.12 22.41 -1.71
C ASN A 104 -11.43 23.20 -1.52
N GLY A 105 -12.46 22.62 -0.90
CA GLY A 105 -13.75 23.28 -0.68
C GLY A 105 -14.60 23.45 -1.94
N ASN A 106 -14.29 22.70 -3.01
CA ASN A 106 -15.04 22.71 -4.27
C ASN A 106 -16.23 21.74 -4.28
N LEU A 107 -16.40 20.98 -3.20
CA LEU A 107 -17.49 20.04 -2.99
C LEU A 107 -18.22 20.40 -1.70
N ASP A 108 -19.54 20.56 -1.78
CA ASP A 108 -20.39 20.61 -0.59
C ASP A 108 -20.56 19.19 -0.06
N TRP A 109 -19.72 18.80 0.90
CA TRP A 109 -19.66 17.45 1.45
C TRP A 109 -20.20 17.42 2.89
N ILE A 110 -20.93 16.36 3.22
CA ILE A 110 -21.62 16.22 4.51
C ILE A 110 -20.73 15.54 5.54
N ASN A 111 -20.19 14.39 5.18
CA ASN A 111 -19.32 13.57 6.00
C ASN A 111 -18.42 12.70 5.12
N TYR A 112 -17.46 12.03 5.75
CA TYR A 112 -16.74 10.93 5.14
C TYR A 112 -16.45 9.87 6.20
N THR A 113 -16.11 8.66 5.75
CA THR A 113 -15.64 7.61 6.66
C THR A 113 -14.12 7.56 6.68
N PRO A 114 -13.48 7.62 7.87
CA PRO A 114 -12.04 7.47 7.97
C PRO A 114 -11.48 6.11 7.52
N TYR A 115 -12.31 5.14 7.11
CA TYR A 115 -11.82 3.98 6.34
C TYR A 115 -11.11 4.38 5.04
N GLU A 116 -11.34 5.61 4.56
CA GLU A 116 -10.59 6.18 3.45
C GLU A 116 -9.06 6.25 3.71
N ASN A 117 -8.59 6.08 4.96
CA ASN A 117 -7.17 5.91 5.26
C ASN A 117 -6.53 4.76 4.45
N ARG A 118 -7.28 3.72 4.06
CA ARG A 118 -6.78 2.62 3.21
C ARG A 118 -6.28 3.09 1.83
N LEU A 119 -6.74 4.24 1.36
CA LEU A 119 -6.30 4.79 0.08
C LEU A 119 -4.84 5.24 0.13
N ILE A 120 -4.33 5.61 1.32
CA ILE A 120 -2.91 5.95 1.52
C ILE A 120 -2.04 4.76 1.08
N GLY A 121 -2.27 3.57 1.65
CA GLY A 121 -1.55 2.36 1.27
C GLY A 121 -1.72 2.01 -0.21
N SER A 122 -2.92 2.23 -0.77
CA SER A 122 -3.20 1.99 -2.19
C SER A 122 -2.35 2.88 -3.11
N TYR A 123 -2.23 4.18 -2.82
CA TYR A 123 -1.38 5.08 -3.61
C TYR A 123 0.11 4.74 -3.50
N ILE A 124 0.57 4.25 -2.35
CA ILE A 124 1.94 3.75 -2.19
C ILE A 124 2.18 2.54 -3.10
N LEU A 125 1.28 1.55 -3.08
CA LEU A 125 1.37 0.36 -3.93
C LEU A 125 1.24 0.65 -5.43
N LEU A 126 0.65 1.80 -5.79
CA LEU A 126 0.50 2.28 -7.16
C LEU A 126 1.57 3.33 -7.54
N ASP A 127 2.66 3.43 -6.79
CA ASP A 127 3.81 4.31 -7.06
C ASP A 127 3.46 5.81 -7.14
N GLN A 128 2.52 6.25 -6.31
CA GLN A 128 2.01 7.62 -6.19
C GLN A 128 2.19 8.18 -4.76
N PRO A 129 3.43 8.27 -4.23
CA PRO A 129 3.69 8.69 -2.85
C PRO A 129 3.17 10.10 -2.53
N ASP A 130 3.28 11.05 -3.46
CA ASP A 130 2.81 12.44 -3.25
C ASP A 130 1.30 12.49 -2.92
N ARG A 131 0.50 11.66 -3.59
CA ARG A 131 -0.94 11.55 -3.30
C ARG A 131 -1.19 10.95 -1.93
N ALA A 132 -0.40 9.95 -1.54
CA ALA A 132 -0.47 9.36 -0.21
C ALA A 132 -0.16 10.41 0.87
N HIS A 133 0.85 11.26 0.66
CA HIS A 133 1.21 12.36 1.57
C HIS A 133 0.09 13.39 1.70
N GLU A 134 -0.58 13.75 0.61
CA GLU A 134 -1.73 14.66 0.65
C GLU A 134 -2.90 14.10 1.46
N LEU A 135 -3.18 12.80 1.31
CA LEU A 135 -4.22 12.11 2.09
C LEU A 135 -3.86 12.03 3.57
N ILE A 136 -2.61 11.68 3.91
CA ILE A 136 -2.11 11.63 5.29
C ILE A 136 -2.34 12.98 5.99
N ALA A 137 -1.90 14.06 5.36
CA ALA A 137 -2.05 15.42 5.91
C ALA A 137 -3.53 15.79 6.13
N PHE A 138 -4.39 15.49 5.16
CA PHE A 138 -5.82 15.79 5.25
C PHE A 138 -6.50 14.99 6.39
N PHE A 139 -6.31 13.68 6.44
CA PHE A 139 -7.00 12.87 7.45
C PHE A 139 -6.50 13.11 8.86
N LEU A 140 -5.20 13.37 9.07
CA LEU A 140 -4.68 13.69 10.40
C LEU A 140 -5.28 14.96 11.01
N ASP A 141 -5.69 15.94 10.19
CA ASP A 141 -6.30 17.18 10.66
C ASP A 141 -7.70 16.97 11.27
N ASP A 142 -8.37 15.88 10.89
CA ASP A 142 -9.72 15.53 11.39
C ASP A 142 -9.72 14.64 12.65
N GLN A 143 -8.56 14.43 13.26
CA GLN A 143 -8.45 13.72 14.55
C GLN A 143 -9.07 14.52 15.69
N ARG A 144 -9.94 13.86 16.47
CA ARG A 144 -10.73 14.54 17.52
C ARG A 144 -10.97 13.63 18.72
N PRO A 145 -10.90 14.16 19.97
CA PRO A 145 -10.46 15.51 20.28
C PRO A 145 -8.95 15.70 20.01
N PRO A 146 -8.48 16.95 19.80
CA PRO A 146 -7.07 17.21 19.57
C PRO A 146 -6.18 16.62 20.67
N GLY A 147 -5.06 16.01 20.27
CA GLY A 147 -4.09 15.37 21.18
C GLY A 147 -4.41 13.92 21.56
N TRP A 148 -5.54 13.35 21.14
CA TRP A 148 -5.84 11.93 21.38
C TRP A 148 -5.42 11.01 20.23
N HIS A 149 -5.07 11.56 19.07
CA HIS A 149 -4.51 10.84 17.93
C HIS A 149 -5.37 9.66 17.42
N HIS A 150 -6.68 9.87 17.29
CA HIS A 150 -7.61 8.90 16.72
C HIS A 150 -8.72 9.57 15.90
N TRP A 151 -9.52 8.74 15.24
CA TRP A 151 -10.73 9.11 14.51
C TRP A 151 -11.96 8.46 15.12
N ALA A 152 -13.12 8.99 14.76
CA ALA A 152 -14.41 8.30 14.89
C ALA A 152 -14.66 7.45 13.62
N GLU A 153 -15.74 6.66 13.58
CA GLU A 153 -16.14 5.91 12.38
C GLU A 153 -16.64 6.83 11.25
N ILE A 154 -17.20 7.99 11.61
CA ILE A 154 -17.71 9.00 10.68
C ILE A 154 -17.21 10.37 11.10
N VAL A 155 -16.61 11.10 10.15
CA VAL A 155 -16.22 12.50 10.32
C VAL A 155 -17.21 13.38 9.57
N TRP A 156 -17.85 14.30 10.29
CA TRP A 156 -18.77 15.28 9.73
C TRP A 156 -18.05 16.59 9.42
N ASN A 157 -18.39 17.21 8.30
CA ASN A 157 -17.89 18.54 7.94
C ASN A 157 -18.23 19.56 9.04
N ASP A 158 -19.51 19.64 9.42
CA ASP A 158 -19.94 20.38 10.62
C ASP A 158 -19.84 19.48 11.85
N PHE A 159 -18.69 19.52 12.49
CA PHE A 159 -18.40 18.74 13.70
C PHE A 159 -19.24 19.13 14.92
N ARG A 160 -19.91 20.30 14.91
CA ARG A 160 -20.77 20.73 16.02
C ARG A 160 -22.19 20.19 15.88
N LYS A 161 -22.54 19.66 14.71
CA LYS A 161 -23.85 19.06 14.49
C LYS A 161 -23.92 17.72 15.23
N PRO A 162 -24.95 17.50 16.08
CA PRO A 162 -25.07 16.30 16.90
C PRO A 162 -25.56 15.11 16.06
N ASN A 163 -24.69 14.59 15.20
CA ASN A 163 -24.95 13.41 14.39
C ASN A 163 -24.27 12.17 14.99
N PHE A 164 -24.67 11.00 14.51
CA PHE A 164 -24.00 9.73 14.81
C PHE A 164 -22.57 9.73 14.27
N ILE A 165 -21.60 9.34 15.11
CA ILE A 165 -20.16 9.29 14.75
C ILE A 165 -19.57 7.86 14.83
N GLY A 166 -20.35 6.87 15.28
CA GLY A 166 -19.85 5.55 15.67
C GLY A 166 -19.13 5.55 17.02
N ASP A 167 -18.26 4.57 17.23
CA ASP A 167 -17.34 4.53 18.35
C ASP A 167 -16.13 5.45 18.13
N MET A 168 -15.52 5.86 19.24
CA MET A 168 -14.41 6.79 19.24
C MET A 168 -13.56 6.55 20.52
N PRO A 169 -12.31 6.06 20.41
CA PRO A 169 -11.55 5.80 19.19
C PRO A 169 -12.08 4.62 18.38
N HIS A 170 -12.21 4.80 17.06
CA HIS A 170 -12.58 3.72 16.15
C HIS A 170 -11.34 2.93 15.71
N THR A 171 -11.09 1.81 16.38
CA THR A 171 -9.80 1.10 16.28
C THR A 171 -9.56 0.40 14.94
N TRP A 172 -10.61 0.05 14.19
CA TRP A 172 -10.46 -0.51 12.84
C TRP A 172 -9.84 0.51 11.88
N VAL A 173 -10.30 1.76 11.91
CA VAL A 173 -9.66 2.86 11.17
C VAL A 173 -8.22 3.09 11.63
N GLY A 174 -7.97 3.06 12.95
CA GLY A 174 -6.61 3.16 13.47
C GLY A 174 -5.70 2.07 12.89
N SER A 175 -6.19 0.83 12.78
CA SER A 175 -5.44 -0.27 12.17
C SER A 175 -5.19 -0.07 10.67
N ASP A 176 -6.17 0.44 9.92
CA ASP A 176 -6.01 0.76 8.49
C ASP A 176 -4.97 1.86 8.25
N PHE A 177 -4.96 2.88 9.11
CA PHE A 177 -3.94 3.93 9.08
C PHE A 177 -2.56 3.34 9.37
N ILE A 178 -2.40 2.55 10.44
CA ILE A 178 -1.12 1.92 10.78
C ILE A 178 -0.60 1.04 9.63
N ASN A 179 -1.47 0.24 9.01
CA ASN A 179 -1.10 -0.59 7.84
C ASN A 179 -0.66 0.25 6.64
N SER A 180 -1.32 1.39 6.41
CA SER A 180 -0.97 2.30 5.33
C SER A 180 0.36 3.00 5.58
N ILE A 181 0.59 3.49 6.81
CA ILE A 181 1.85 4.12 7.21
C ILE A 181 2.99 3.11 7.18
N ARG A 182 2.78 1.87 7.64
CA ARG A 182 3.78 0.79 7.54
C ARG A 182 4.26 0.64 6.10
N SER A 183 3.35 0.67 5.12
CA SER A 183 3.69 0.55 3.68
C SER A 183 4.62 1.66 3.17
N MET A 184 4.71 2.82 3.83
CA MET A 184 5.70 3.86 3.48
C MET A 184 7.13 3.39 3.73
N PHE A 185 7.33 2.60 4.79
CA PHE A 185 8.62 2.10 5.25
C PHE A 185 8.93 0.72 4.67
N VAL A 186 7.96 -0.21 4.72
CA VAL A 186 8.11 -1.57 4.25
C VAL A 186 6.78 -2.20 3.82
N TYR A 187 6.81 -2.97 2.72
CA TYR A 187 5.76 -3.93 2.41
C TYR A 187 6.32 -5.13 1.65
N GLU A 188 5.66 -6.27 1.82
CA GLU A 188 5.98 -7.52 1.16
C GLU A 188 5.27 -7.61 -0.20
N ASN A 189 6.04 -7.77 -1.27
CA ASN A 189 5.46 -8.04 -2.57
C ASN A 189 5.37 -9.56 -2.78
N GLU A 190 4.21 -10.14 -2.46
CA GLU A 190 3.97 -11.57 -2.60
C GLU A 190 4.07 -12.07 -4.05
N TYR A 191 3.89 -11.19 -5.05
CA TYR A 191 3.90 -11.60 -6.45
C TYR A 191 5.25 -12.01 -6.99
N ASP A 192 6.30 -11.27 -6.61
CA ASP A 192 7.65 -11.58 -7.02
C ASP A 192 8.51 -12.03 -5.83
N ALA A 193 7.96 -12.14 -4.62
CA ALA A 193 8.70 -12.48 -3.42
C ALA A 193 9.91 -11.55 -3.22
N SER A 194 9.63 -10.24 -3.22
CA SER A 194 10.56 -9.18 -2.81
C SER A 194 10.05 -8.46 -1.57
N LEU A 195 10.99 -7.85 -0.83
CA LEU A 195 10.68 -6.91 0.24
C LEU A 195 10.92 -5.50 -0.25
N VAL A 196 9.89 -4.66 -0.27
CA VAL A 196 10.00 -3.29 -0.76
C VAL A 196 10.14 -2.35 0.43
N ILE A 197 11.12 -1.45 0.37
CA ILE A 197 11.39 -0.46 1.43
C ILE A 197 11.42 0.97 0.88
N ALA A 198 11.21 1.93 1.79
CA ALA A 198 11.32 3.37 1.53
C ALA A 198 10.34 3.96 0.51
N SER A 199 9.28 3.23 0.14
CA SER A 199 8.38 3.53 -0.98
C SER A 199 7.62 4.85 -0.93
N ALA A 200 7.53 5.50 0.24
CA ALA A 200 6.87 6.79 0.38
C ALA A 200 7.39 7.60 1.57
N LEU A 201 8.70 7.53 1.84
CA LEU A 201 9.31 8.38 2.85
C LEU A 201 9.26 9.85 2.43
N TYR A 202 9.08 10.76 3.39
CA TYR A 202 9.17 12.19 3.11
C TYR A 202 10.62 12.60 2.84
N GLN A 203 10.84 13.43 1.81
CA GLN A 203 12.19 13.88 1.47
C GLN A 203 12.86 14.63 2.64
N GLU A 204 12.09 15.38 3.44
CA GLU A 204 12.62 16.07 4.62
C GLU A 204 13.17 15.12 5.70
N TRP A 205 12.66 13.89 5.82
CA TRP A 205 13.22 12.90 6.74
C TRP A 205 14.50 12.28 6.20
N ILE A 206 14.57 12.09 4.89
CA ILE A 206 15.72 11.51 4.19
C ILE A 206 16.88 12.52 4.12
N ASP A 207 16.55 13.80 3.98
CA ASP A 207 17.49 14.92 3.88
C ASP A 207 17.85 15.53 5.22
N ASP A 208 17.29 15.04 6.32
CA ASP A 208 17.63 15.52 7.66
C ASP A 208 19.13 15.31 7.93
N PRO A 209 19.86 16.31 8.45
CA PRO A 209 21.28 16.18 8.77
C PRO A 209 21.62 15.04 9.74
N ASP A 210 20.68 14.68 10.64
CA ASP A 210 20.83 13.56 11.57
C ASP A 210 20.40 12.22 10.94
N GLY A 211 19.87 12.25 9.72
CA GLY A 211 19.36 11.10 9.00
C GLY A 211 18.06 10.54 9.59
N MET A 212 17.69 9.34 9.15
CA MET A 212 16.54 8.61 9.71
C MET A 212 16.83 7.12 9.85
N ALA A 213 16.22 6.49 10.85
CA ALA A 213 16.37 5.06 11.09
C ALA A 213 15.03 4.37 11.36
N VAL A 214 14.92 3.15 10.87
CA VAL A 214 13.87 2.18 11.16
C VAL A 214 14.49 1.03 11.91
N ASN A 215 13.92 0.66 13.06
CA ASN A 215 14.45 -0.38 13.93
C ASN A 215 13.38 -1.42 14.24
N ASN A 216 13.77 -2.70 14.16
CA ASN A 216 13.00 -3.87 14.52
C ASN A 216 11.60 -3.91 13.88
N LEU A 217 11.52 -3.57 12.59
CA LEU A 217 10.26 -3.56 11.85
C LEU A 217 9.94 -4.98 11.36
N PRO A 218 8.85 -5.62 11.82
CA PRO A 218 8.56 -7.01 11.48
C PRO A 218 8.08 -7.15 10.04
N THR A 219 8.54 -8.22 9.38
CA THR A 219 8.16 -8.62 8.03
C THR A 219 7.91 -10.13 7.96
N TYR A 220 7.31 -10.63 6.86
CA TYR A 220 7.21 -12.08 6.62
C TYR A 220 8.58 -12.78 6.55
N PHE A 221 9.64 -12.02 6.32
CA PHE A 221 11.00 -12.51 6.15
C PHE A 221 11.88 -12.35 7.40
N GLY A 222 11.34 -11.79 8.49
CA GLY A 222 12.07 -11.48 9.72
C GLY A 222 12.04 -9.99 10.06
N ASN A 223 12.91 -9.57 10.98
CA ASN A 223 12.94 -8.18 11.47
C ASN A 223 13.95 -7.35 10.68
N LEU A 224 13.48 -6.22 10.14
CA LEU A 224 14.25 -5.28 9.35
C LEU A 224 14.69 -4.08 10.19
N ASN A 225 15.96 -3.71 10.03
CA ASN A 225 16.47 -2.38 10.39
C ASN A 225 16.99 -1.71 9.12
N TYR A 226 16.81 -0.39 9.02
CA TYR A 226 17.63 0.38 8.10
C TYR A 226 17.84 1.82 8.54
N GLU A 227 18.96 2.40 8.11
CA GLU A 227 19.32 3.80 8.33
C GLU A 227 19.60 4.49 6.99
N ILE A 228 19.24 5.76 6.89
CA ILE A 228 19.49 6.61 5.73
C ILE A 228 20.16 7.89 6.20
N LEU A 229 21.34 8.19 5.66
CA LEU A 229 22.07 9.43 5.95
C LEU A 229 22.54 10.08 4.64
N LYS A 230 22.26 11.37 4.50
CA LYS A 230 22.73 12.16 3.37
C LYS A 230 24.14 12.69 3.64
N SER A 231 25.05 12.50 2.67
CA SER A 231 26.41 13.01 2.70
C SER A 231 26.73 13.68 1.36
N GLY A 232 26.64 15.02 1.31
CA GLY A 232 26.80 15.78 0.07
C GLY A 232 25.77 15.39 -0.98
N ASN A 233 26.23 14.81 -2.10
CA ASN A 233 25.39 14.35 -3.22
C ASN A 233 25.09 12.85 -3.17
N SER A 234 25.48 12.14 -2.10
CA SER A 234 25.20 10.72 -1.92
C SER A 234 24.33 10.45 -0.71
N TYR A 235 23.57 9.36 -0.77
CA TYR A 235 22.90 8.79 0.39
C TYR A 235 23.60 7.49 0.78
N HIS A 236 23.86 7.35 2.07
CA HIS A 236 24.29 6.12 2.70
C HIS A 236 23.05 5.39 3.23
N PHE A 237 22.88 4.13 2.85
CA PHE A 237 21.73 3.33 3.22
C PHE A 237 22.21 2.01 3.83
N ASP A 238 22.06 1.85 5.13
CA ASP A 238 22.50 0.66 5.85
C ASP A 238 21.30 -0.22 6.17
N ILE A 239 21.31 -1.46 5.67
CA ILE A 239 20.23 -2.44 5.80
C ILE A 239 20.73 -3.62 6.63
N THR A 240 20.14 -3.80 7.81
CA THR A 240 20.53 -4.82 8.79
C THR A 240 19.30 -5.49 9.44
N GLY A 241 19.51 -6.36 10.43
CA GLY A 241 18.45 -7.05 11.15
C GLY A 241 18.59 -8.58 11.11
N ASP A 242 17.49 -9.27 11.42
CA ASP A 242 17.37 -10.73 11.35
C ASP A 242 16.39 -11.07 10.23
N LEU A 243 16.90 -11.03 9.00
CA LEU A 243 16.09 -11.16 7.80
C LEU A 243 16.60 -12.29 6.91
N LYS A 244 15.69 -13.20 6.55
CA LYS A 244 15.91 -14.17 5.49
C LYS A 244 15.65 -13.49 4.15
N LEU A 245 16.71 -13.19 3.42
CA LEU A 245 16.61 -12.50 2.13
C LEU A 245 15.57 -13.19 1.21
N PRO A 246 14.55 -12.45 0.73
CA PRO A 246 13.58 -12.98 -0.22
C PRO A 246 14.25 -13.44 -1.53
N SER A 247 13.60 -14.31 -2.30
CA SER A 247 14.18 -14.81 -3.56
C SER A 247 14.42 -13.69 -4.57
N ASN A 248 13.60 -12.63 -4.56
CA ASN A 248 13.83 -11.43 -5.36
C ASN A 248 14.47 -10.26 -4.59
N GLY A 249 15.05 -10.55 -3.43
CA GLY A 249 15.80 -9.58 -2.64
C GLY A 249 14.95 -8.44 -2.08
N ILE A 250 15.63 -7.32 -1.82
CA ILE A 250 15.03 -6.08 -1.31
C ILE A 250 14.98 -5.06 -2.47
N LYS A 251 13.90 -4.28 -2.54
CA LYS A 251 13.74 -3.18 -3.49
C LYS A 251 13.60 -1.87 -2.73
N ILE A 252 14.52 -0.93 -2.95
CA ILE A 252 14.40 0.44 -2.43
C ILE A 252 13.66 1.26 -3.48
N LYS A 253 12.53 1.87 -3.12
CA LYS A 253 11.70 2.67 -4.05
C LYS A 253 11.56 4.11 -3.59
N ASN A 254 11.31 5.03 -4.54
CA ASN A 254 10.85 6.40 -4.31
C ASN A 254 11.65 7.29 -3.31
N PHE A 255 12.85 6.89 -2.89
CA PHE A 255 13.58 7.56 -1.78
C PHE A 255 14.38 8.81 -2.17
N ASN A 256 14.25 9.33 -3.41
CA ASN A 256 14.82 10.62 -3.84
C ASN A 256 14.04 11.25 -5.01
N SER A 257 12.72 11.41 -4.88
CA SER A 257 11.86 12.06 -5.88
C SER A 257 11.98 11.47 -7.30
N LYS A 258 12.12 10.15 -7.42
CA LYS A 258 12.30 9.41 -8.70
C LYS A 258 13.43 9.94 -9.58
N LYS A 259 14.47 10.54 -9.01
CA LYS A 259 15.69 10.87 -9.75
C LYS A 259 16.45 9.59 -10.05
N MET A 260 17.05 9.50 -11.24
CA MET A 260 17.94 8.39 -11.61
C MET A 260 19.26 8.52 -10.84
N PRO A 261 19.70 7.50 -10.08
CA PRO A 261 21.05 7.48 -9.52
C PRO A 261 22.12 7.55 -10.62
N LYS A 262 23.24 8.23 -10.35
CA LYS A 262 24.43 8.19 -11.22
C LYS A 262 25.20 6.89 -11.03
N ALA A 263 25.29 6.43 -9.79
CA ALA A 263 25.97 5.20 -9.42
C ALA A 263 25.43 4.68 -8.09
N VAL A 264 25.45 3.36 -7.95
CA VAL A 264 25.05 2.66 -6.72
C VAL A 264 26.12 1.66 -6.37
N TRP A 265 26.67 1.73 -5.17
CA TRP A 265 27.56 0.72 -4.61
C TRP A 265 26.83 -0.05 -3.53
N ILE A 266 26.97 -1.38 -3.52
CA ILE A 266 26.42 -2.28 -2.50
C ILE A 266 27.60 -3.07 -1.93
N ASN A 267 27.88 -2.92 -0.64
CA ASN A 267 29.04 -3.51 0.04
C ASN A 267 30.35 -3.26 -0.74
N GLY A 268 30.54 -2.03 -1.22
CA GLY A 268 31.72 -1.58 -1.99
C GLY A 268 31.76 -2.04 -3.46
N LYS A 269 30.78 -2.80 -3.96
CA LYS A 269 30.71 -3.23 -5.36
C LYS A 269 29.71 -2.39 -6.14
N ASN A 270 30.10 -1.92 -7.32
CA ASN A 270 29.18 -1.20 -8.22
C ASN A 270 28.03 -2.13 -8.65
N SER A 271 26.79 -1.65 -8.53
CA SER A 271 25.57 -2.33 -8.95
C SER A 271 25.08 -1.73 -10.26
N THR A 272 24.49 -2.55 -11.12
CA THR A 272 23.79 -2.08 -12.33
C THR A 272 22.28 -2.32 -12.26
N GLU A 273 21.77 -2.88 -11.15
CA GLU A 273 20.35 -3.22 -10.98
C GLU A 273 19.59 -2.05 -10.33
N PHE A 274 19.57 -0.89 -11.00
CA PHE A 274 18.82 0.28 -10.56
C PHE A 274 18.18 1.06 -11.71
N SER A 275 17.13 1.81 -11.38
CA SER A 275 16.40 2.71 -12.26
C SER A 275 16.04 4.00 -11.51
N ALA A 276 15.26 4.87 -12.15
CA ALA A 276 14.67 6.04 -11.50
C ALA A 276 13.63 5.66 -10.44
N ASP A 277 13.02 4.47 -10.58
CA ASP A 277 11.91 4.02 -9.74
C ASP A 277 12.36 3.09 -8.61
N GLU A 278 13.40 2.29 -8.83
CA GLU A 278 13.84 1.28 -7.87
C GLU A 278 15.35 0.96 -7.92
N ILE A 279 15.89 0.53 -6.77
CA ILE A 279 17.21 -0.07 -6.63
C ILE A 279 17.05 -1.48 -6.07
N SER A 280 17.58 -2.48 -6.78
CA SER A 280 17.54 -3.88 -6.33
C SER A 280 18.75 -4.23 -5.47
N VAL A 281 18.50 -4.90 -4.35
CA VAL A 281 19.51 -5.34 -3.39
C VAL A 281 19.39 -6.85 -3.21
N ARG A 282 20.42 -7.57 -3.67
CA ARG A 282 20.47 -9.05 -3.73
C ARG A 282 21.35 -9.68 -2.64
N VAL A 283 21.79 -8.88 -1.67
CA VAL A 283 22.63 -9.30 -0.56
C VAL A 283 22.08 -8.74 0.75
N PHE A 284 22.31 -9.44 1.85
CA PHE A 284 21.93 -8.99 3.18
C PHE A 284 22.95 -9.53 4.20
N PRO A 285 23.42 -8.72 5.17
CA PRO A 285 23.19 -7.27 5.30
C PRO A 285 23.80 -6.49 4.13
N ALA A 286 23.36 -5.24 3.95
CA ALA A 286 23.79 -4.40 2.84
C ALA A 286 24.06 -2.96 3.29
N GLU A 287 25.26 -2.46 3.02
CA GLU A 287 25.62 -1.04 3.05
C GLU A 287 25.59 -0.52 1.61
N LEU A 288 24.81 0.53 1.37
CA LEU A 288 24.70 1.16 0.06
C LEU A 288 25.23 2.58 0.09
N ILE A 289 25.90 2.97 -1.00
CA ILE A 289 26.18 4.36 -1.33
C ILE A 289 25.48 4.66 -2.65
N ILE A 290 24.64 5.69 -2.66
CA ILE A 290 23.80 6.02 -3.81
C ILE A 290 24.09 7.46 -4.18
N GLU A 291 24.78 7.66 -5.30
CA GLU A 291 25.20 8.99 -5.78
C GLU A 291 24.19 9.55 -6.78
N TYR A 292 23.83 10.83 -6.63
CA TYR A 292 22.91 11.56 -7.51
C TYR A 292 23.55 12.76 -8.23
#